data_AF-A0A914XPJ8-F1
#
_entry.id   AF-A0A914XPJ8-F1
#
_cell.length_a   1.000
_cell.length_b   1.000
_cell.length_c   1.000
_cell.angle_alpha   90.00
_cell.angle_beta   90.00
_cell.angle_gamma   90.00
#
_symmetry.space_group_name_H-M   'P 1'
#
loop_
_entity.id
_entity.type
_entity.pdbx_description
1 polymer ?
#
loop_
_entity_poly.entity_id
_entity_poly.type
_entity_poly.pdbx_seq_one_letter_code
_entity_poly.pdbx_strand_id
1 'polypeptide(L)'
;MHLSRYLLRPLSAAIGKQLEHYSQFQPSSLSIQQYLDFGRTGNVTSSYIFLKKELLVRLANIMQEIALLPPELLRMSSCRLVNDWYKESFTDLLRYEQAPPEKQFMDRNAGYALYFSFNDELQKVLKRHSHVVETMAEGLIELKDAHGIDIASERSIQYFLDRFYINRISIRMLMNQH
;
A
#
# COMPACT_ATOMS: atom_id res chain seq x y z
N MET A 1 12.54 27.63 10.26
CA MET A 1 12.18 26.18 10.28
C MET A 1 13.05 25.38 9.29
N HIS A 2 14.36 25.22 9.54
CA HIS A 2 15.26 24.48 8.63
C HIS A 2 15.75 23.12 9.16
N LEU A 3 15.24 22.66 10.31
CA LEU A 3 15.67 21.41 10.94
C LEU A 3 15.04 20.14 10.32
N SER A 4 13.97 20.24 9.51
CA SER A 4 13.29 19.06 8.96
C SER A 4 14.02 18.39 7.80
N ARG A 5 14.79 19.11 6.96
CA ARG A 5 15.33 18.52 5.71
C ARG A 5 16.46 17.51 5.92
N TYR A 6 17.24 17.62 7.00
CA TYR A 6 18.37 16.72 7.27
C TYR A 6 17.96 15.42 7.95
N LEU A 7 16.89 15.43 8.76
CA LEU A 7 16.33 14.22 9.38
C LEU A 7 15.51 13.38 8.39
N LEU A 8 14.96 13.99 7.34
CA LEU A 8 14.16 13.31 6.32
C LEU A 8 15.00 12.44 5.37
N ARG A 9 16.28 12.76 5.12
CA ARG A 9 17.14 11.99 4.22
C ARG A 9 17.39 10.54 4.68
N PRO A 10 17.85 10.26 5.92
CA PRO A 10 18.06 8.88 6.37
C PRO A 10 16.76 8.08 6.47
N LEU A 11 15.65 8.72 6.87
CA LEU A 11 14.33 8.10 6.90
C LEU A 11 13.86 7.73 5.48
N SER A 12 14.05 8.61 4.50
CA SER A 12 13.72 8.34 3.10
C SER A 12 14.56 7.20 2.50
N ALA A 13 15.83 7.09 2.88
CA ALA A 13 16.71 6.00 2.46
C ALA A 13 16.30 4.65 3.09
N ALA A 14 15.92 4.65 4.37
CA ALA A 14 15.44 3.44 5.04
C ALA A 14 14.11 2.94 4.44
N ILE A 15 13.17 3.85 4.18
CA ILE A 15 11.91 3.52 3.49
C ILE A 15 12.20 3.02 2.08
N GLY A 16 13.13 3.64 1.35
CA GLY A 16 13.55 3.19 0.01
C GLY A 16 14.09 1.75 0.02
N LYS A 17 14.94 1.39 0.99
CA LYS A 17 15.45 0.03 1.14
C LYS A 17 14.34 -0.99 1.44
N GLN A 18 13.39 -0.62 2.30
CA GLN A 18 12.24 -1.48 2.60
C GLN A 18 11.32 -1.63 1.40
N LEU A 19 11.09 -0.55 0.65
CA LEU A 19 10.32 -0.60 -0.59
C LEU A 19 10.96 -1.55 -1.60
N GLU A 20 12.27 -1.44 -1.81
CA GLU A 20 13.02 -2.34 -2.70
C GLU A 20 12.90 -3.79 -2.22
N HIS A 21 13.11 -4.05 -0.92
CA HIS A 21 12.95 -5.38 -0.33
C HIS A 21 11.56 -5.97 -0.57
N TYR A 22 10.51 -5.24 -0.22
CA TYR A 22 9.14 -5.73 -0.31
C TYR A 22 8.65 -5.90 -1.76
N SER A 23 9.18 -5.10 -2.69
CA SER A 23 8.84 -5.19 -4.10
C SER A 23 9.38 -6.45 -4.81
N GLN A 24 10.34 -7.16 -4.21
CA GLN A 24 10.87 -8.42 -4.74
C GLN A 24 9.95 -9.62 -4.49
N PHE A 25 9.01 -9.51 -3.56
CA PHE A 25 8.07 -10.57 -3.25
C PHE A 25 6.82 -10.49 -4.13
N GLN A 26 6.27 -11.65 -4.48
CA GLN A 26 5.01 -11.73 -5.18
C GLN A 26 3.84 -11.68 -4.18
N PRO A 27 2.76 -10.91 -4.46
CA PRO A 27 1.54 -10.96 -3.67
C PRO A 27 0.98 -12.38 -3.56
N SER A 28 0.59 -12.77 -2.35
CA SER A 28 0.00 -14.08 -2.10
C SER A 28 -1.43 -14.12 -2.66
N SER A 29 -1.71 -15.12 -3.51
CA SER A 29 -3.09 -15.46 -3.85
C SER A 29 -3.71 -16.29 -2.73
N LEU A 30 -4.89 -15.90 -2.28
CA LEU A 30 -5.65 -16.66 -1.29
C LEU A 30 -6.65 -17.57 -1.99
N SER A 31 -6.49 -18.87 -1.81
CA SER A 31 -7.46 -19.86 -2.29
C SER A 31 -8.72 -19.89 -1.44
N ILE A 32 -9.81 -20.41 -2.01
CA ILE A 32 -11.07 -20.64 -1.28
C ILE A 32 -10.82 -21.51 -0.05
N GLN A 33 -9.98 -22.55 -0.17
CA GLN A 33 -9.66 -23.45 0.94
C GLN A 33 -8.97 -22.70 2.08
N GLN A 34 -7.97 -21.87 1.79
CA GLN A 34 -7.29 -21.05 2.81
C GLN A 34 -8.26 -20.08 3.51
N TYR A 35 -9.19 -19.48 2.76
CA TYR A 35 -10.25 -18.64 3.34
C TYR A 35 -11.17 -19.42 4.27
N LEU A 36 -11.61 -20.62 3.88
CA LEU A 36 -12.46 -21.47 4.70
C LEU A 36 -11.72 -21.96 5.96
N ASP A 37 -10.44 -22.31 5.84
CA ASP A 37 -9.62 -22.76 6.97
C ASP A 37 -9.39 -21.63 7.97
N PHE A 38 -9.15 -20.42 7.47
CA PHE A 38 -9.08 -19.21 8.29
C PHE A 38 -10.43 -18.92 8.97
N GLY A 39 -11.56 -19.06 8.28
CA GLY A 39 -12.88 -18.88 8.90
C GLY A 39 -13.20 -19.90 10.00
N ARG A 40 -12.59 -21.09 9.96
CA ARG A 40 -12.80 -22.15 10.96
C ARG A 40 -11.86 -22.07 12.16
N THR A 41 -10.59 -21.72 11.94
CA THR A 41 -9.52 -21.83 12.96
C THR A 41 -8.65 -20.58 13.09
N GLY A 42 -8.88 -19.57 12.25
CA GLY A 42 -8.16 -18.30 12.27
C GLY A 42 -8.42 -17.50 13.53
N ASN A 43 -7.44 -16.69 13.89
CA ASN A 43 -7.52 -15.74 15.00
C ASN A 43 -6.87 -14.40 14.61
N VAL A 44 -7.14 -13.37 15.41
CA VAL A 44 -6.64 -12.00 15.18
C VAL A 44 -5.12 -11.98 15.01
N THR A 45 -4.38 -12.75 15.82
CA THR A 45 -2.92 -12.84 15.76
C THR A 45 -2.43 -13.37 14.41
N SER A 46 -3.02 -14.46 13.92
CA SER A 46 -2.68 -15.03 12.61
C SER A 46 -3.00 -14.07 11.47
N SER A 47 -4.14 -13.38 11.55
CA SER A 47 -4.54 -12.34 10.59
C SER A 47 -3.56 -11.17 10.58
N TYR A 48 -3.19 -10.66 11.76
CA TYR A 48 -2.20 -9.61 11.93
C TYR A 48 -0.84 -9.98 11.32
N ILE A 49 -0.32 -11.17 11.63
CA ILE A 49 0.98 -11.64 11.13
C ILE A 49 0.99 -11.73 9.60
N PHE A 50 -0.11 -12.21 9.01
CA PHE A 50 -0.27 -12.28 7.57
C PHE A 50 -0.37 -10.88 6.95
N LEU A 51 -1.33 -10.07 7.40
CA LEU A 51 -1.64 -8.77 6.79
C LEU A 51 -0.50 -7.77 6.91
N LYS A 52 0.20 -7.72 8.05
CA LYS A 52 1.30 -6.76 8.22
C LYS A 52 2.41 -6.95 7.19
N LYS A 53 2.62 -8.17 6.68
CA LYS A 53 3.57 -8.48 5.60
C LYS A 53 2.93 -8.37 4.22
N GLU A 54 1.77 -9.00 4.03
CA GLU A 54 1.10 -9.06 2.73
C GLU A 54 0.73 -7.67 2.20
N LEU A 55 0.28 -6.76 3.08
CA LEU A 55 -0.03 -5.38 2.69
C LEU A 55 1.23 -4.60 2.26
N LEU A 56 2.37 -4.79 2.95
CA LEU A 56 3.64 -4.18 2.56
C LEU A 56 4.11 -4.68 1.20
N VAL A 57 4.01 -5.98 0.94
CA VAL A 57 4.32 -6.58 -0.38
C VAL A 57 3.47 -5.93 -1.47
N ARG A 58 2.15 -5.88 -1.29
CA ARG A 58 1.23 -5.35 -2.31
C ARG A 58 1.43 -3.86 -2.57
N LEU A 59 1.59 -3.07 -1.50
CA LEU A 59 1.88 -1.64 -1.61
C LEU A 59 3.23 -1.39 -2.30
N ALA A 60 4.27 -2.16 -1.96
CA ALA A 60 5.57 -2.01 -2.60
C ALA A 60 5.55 -2.34 -4.10
N ASN A 61 4.89 -3.45 -4.46
CA ASN A 61 4.73 -3.84 -5.87
C ASN A 61 4.02 -2.75 -6.67
N ILE A 62 2.91 -2.22 -6.17
CA ILE A 62 2.17 -1.21 -6.93
C ILE A 62 2.88 0.14 -6.97
N MET A 63 3.62 0.51 -5.92
CA MET A 63 4.48 1.69 -5.94
C MET A 63 5.59 1.58 -7.01
N GLN A 64 6.15 0.39 -7.23
CA GLN A 64 7.09 0.18 -8.34
C GLN A 64 6.40 0.31 -9.70
N GLU A 65 5.19 -0.24 -9.85
CA GLU A 65 4.43 -0.08 -11.10
C GLU A 65 4.07 1.38 -11.38
N ILE A 66 3.69 2.16 -10.36
CA ILE A 66 3.48 3.61 -10.48
C ILE A 66 4.75 4.28 -10.99
N ALA A 67 5.92 3.92 -10.46
CA ALA A 67 7.20 4.51 -10.87
C ALA A 67 7.57 4.24 -12.35
N LEU A 68 6.91 3.28 -13.01
CA LEU A 68 7.09 2.96 -14.42
C LEU A 68 6.10 3.67 -15.36
N LEU A 69 5.17 4.47 -14.82
CA LEU A 69 4.26 5.27 -15.63
C LEU A 69 5.02 6.30 -16.48
N PRO A 70 4.42 6.76 -17.61
CA PRO A 70 4.99 7.83 -18.41
C PRO A 70 5.37 9.05 -17.55
N PRO A 71 6.56 9.64 -17.72
CA PRO A 71 7.00 10.80 -16.92
C PRO A 71 6.02 11.97 -16.96
N GLU A 72 5.32 12.16 -18.07
CA GLU A 72 4.29 13.18 -18.27
C GLU A 72 3.12 12.94 -17.30
N LEU A 73 2.64 11.69 -17.18
CA LEU A 73 1.58 11.32 -16.25
C LEU A 73 2.04 11.44 -14.80
N LEU A 74 3.28 11.02 -14.48
CA LEU A 74 3.86 11.16 -13.14
C LEU A 74 4.01 12.62 -12.67
N ARG A 75 4.05 13.57 -13.62
CA ARG A 75 4.08 15.02 -13.34
C ARG A 75 2.69 15.62 -13.13
N MET A 76 1.62 14.88 -13.40
CA MET A 76 0.25 15.34 -13.16
C MET A 76 -0.02 15.43 -11.66
N SER A 77 -0.74 16.46 -11.24
CA SER A 77 -0.88 16.82 -9.83
C SER A 77 -1.64 15.73 -9.07
N SER A 78 -2.68 15.19 -9.69
CA SER A 78 -3.48 14.11 -9.11
C SER A 78 -2.73 12.78 -9.08
N CYS A 79 -1.88 12.49 -10.09
CA CYS A 79 -1.03 11.29 -10.07
C CYS A 79 0.00 11.32 -8.93
N ARG A 80 0.64 12.49 -8.69
CA ARG A 80 1.54 12.67 -7.54
C ARG A 80 0.81 12.47 -6.21
N LEU A 81 -0.41 13.01 -6.07
CA LEU A 81 -1.22 12.85 -4.87
C LEU A 81 -1.50 11.38 -4.56
N VAL A 82 -1.89 10.59 -5.57
CA VAL A 82 -2.06 9.15 -5.42
C VAL A 82 -0.76 8.49 -4.97
N ASN A 83 0.37 8.77 -5.63
CA ASN A 83 1.67 8.21 -5.26
C ASN A 83 2.04 8.52 -3.80
N ASP A 84 1.76 9.74 -3.33
CA ASP A 84 2.04 10.15 -1.97
C ASP A 84 1.15 9.42 -0.95
N TRP A 85 -0.12 9.16 -1.25
CA TRP A 85 -0.98 8.31 -0.40
C TRP A 85 -0.45 6.89 -0.24
N TYR A 86 0.08 6.29 -1.31
CA TYR A 86 0.70 4.97 -1.25
C TYR A 86 1.98 4.98 -0.40
N LYS A 87 2.86 5.98 -0.56
CA LYS A 87 4.05 6.15 0.28
C LYS A 87 3.72 6.33 1.75
N GLU A 88 2.72 7.16 2.05
CA GLU A 88 2.27 7.40 3.44
C GLU A 88 1.76 6.11 4.06
N SER A 89 0.92 5.37 3.33
CA SER A 89 0.35 4.10 3.80
C SER A 89 1.40 3.02 4.01
N PHE A 90 2.37 2.91 3.09
CA PHE A 90 3.50 1.99 3.26
C PHE A 90 4.29 2.35 4.52
N THR A 91 4.57 3.63 4.73
CA THR A 91 5.33 4.12 5.89
C THR A 91 4.59 3.87 7.22
N ASP A 92 3.27 4.06 7.25
CA ASP A 92 2.45 3.80 8.44
C ASP A 92 2.44 2.31 8.80
N LEU A 93 2.21 1.43 7.82
CA LEU A 93 2.17 -0.01 8.03
C LEU A 93 3.53 -0.61 8.35
N LEU A 94 4.63 -0.03 7.83
CA LEU A 94 5.99 -0.49 8.07
C LEU A 94 6.35 -0.48 9.57
N ARG A 95 5.73 0.39 10.37
CA ARG A 95 5.94 0.45 11.84
C ARG A 95 5.57 -0.86 12.54
N TYR A 96 4.64 -1.64 11.97
CA TYR A 96 4.17 -2.91 12.52
C TYR A 96 5.02 -4.11 12.10
N GLU A 97 5.89 -3.94 11.09
CA GLU A 97 6.85 -4.97 10.69
C GLU A 97 7.75 -5.35 11.87
N GLN A 98 8.31 -4.33 12.53
CA GLN A 98 9.29 -4.44 13.61
C GLN A 98 8.66 -4.77 14.97
N ALA A 99 7.32 -4.77 15.06
CA ALA A 99 6.64 -5.10 16.30
C ALA A 99 6.85 -6.59 16.68
N PRO A 100 7.19 -6.88 17.95
CA PRO A 100 7.50 -8.23 18.40
C PRO A 100 6.29 -9.17 18.23
N PRO A 101 6.50 -10.49 18.07
CA PRO A 101 5.41 -11.47 18.05
C PRO A 101 4.68 -11.50 19.40
N GLU A 102 3.38 -11.82 19.42
CA GLU A 102 2.55 -11.90 20.63
C GLU A 102 3.22 -12.65 21.80
N LYS A 103 3.94 -13.73 21.48
CA LYS A 103 4.66 -14.59 22.43
C LYS A 103 5.80 -13.89 23.20
N GLN A 104 6.25 -12.73 22.74
CA GLN A 104 7.23 -11.88 23.43
C GLN A 104 6.58 -10.82 24.33
N PHE A 105 5.27 -10.60 24.23
CA PHE A 105 4.58 -9.71 25.16
C PHE A 105 4.40 -10.44 26.48
N MET A 106 5.22 -10.05 27.47
CA MET A 106 5.05 -10.51 28.85
C MET A 106 3.73 -9.99 29.45
N ASP A 107 3.16 -8.93 28.87
CA ASP A 107 1.88 -8.34 29.22
C ASP A 107 0.83 -8.57 28.12
N ARG A 108 -0.22 -9.33 28.44
CA ARG A 108 -1.35 -9.57 27.52
C ARG A 108 -2.06 -8.28 27.11
N ASN A 109 -2.11 -7.26 27.96
CA ASN A 109 -2.76 -5.98 27.63
C ASN A 109 -1.99 -5.23 26.52
N ALA A 110 -0.66 -5.33 26.51
CA ALA A 110 0.17 -4.76 25.46
C ALA A 110 -0.06 -5.41 24.10
N GLY A 111 -0.31 -6.74 24.06
CA GLY A 111 -0.68 -7.46 22.84
C GLY A 111 -2.00 -6.96 22.24
N TYR A 112 -3.04 -6.80 23.07
CA TYR A 112 -4.33 -6.26 22.62
C TYR A 112 -4.22 -4.82 22.09
N ALA A 113 -3.44 -3.97 22.76
CA ALA A 113 -3.22 -2.59 22.33
C ALA A 113 -2.56 -2.50 20.95
N LEU A 114 -1.62 -3.41 20.64
CA LEU A 114 -0.99 -3.50 19.32
C LEU A 114 -2.02 -3.84 18.23
N TYR A 115 -2.85 -4.87 18.44
CA TYR A 115 -3.86 -5.28 17.46
C TYR A 115 -4.90 -4.20 17.22
N PHE A 116 -5.35 -3.54 18.29
CA PHE A 116 -6.28 -2.42 18.19
C PHE A 116 -5.66 -1.26 17.38
N SER A 117 -4.41 -0.90 17.69
CA SER A 117 -3.69 0.16 16.95
C SER A 117 -3.50 -0.20 15.48
N PHE A 118 -3.21 -1.47 15.18
CA PHE A 118 -3.09 -1.95 13.80
C PHE A 118 -4.42 -1.81 13.07
N ASN A 119 -5.53 -2.23 13.67
CA ASN A 119 -6.85 -2.10 13.07
C ASN A 119 -7.22 -0.63 12.81
N ASP A 120 -6.97 0.27 13.77
CA ASP A 120 -7.15 1.71 13.57
C ASP A 120 -6.29 2.24 12.40
N GLU A 121 -5.07 1.74 12.25
CA GLU A 121 -4.21 2.10 11.13
C GLU A 121 -4.75 1.58 9.79
N LEU A 122 -5.30 0.36 9.74
CA LEU A 122 -5.97 -0.16 8.55
C LEU A 122 -7.17 0.73 8.15
N GLN A 123 -7.96 1.19 9.12
CA GLN A 123 -9.08 2.10 8.84
C GLN A 123 -8.61 3.45 8.28
N LYS A 124 -7.51 3.99 8.80
CA LYS A 124 -6.90 5.22 8.23
C LYS A 124 -6.43 4.99 6.80
N VAL A 125 -5.77 3.87 6.52
CA VAL A 125 -5.33 3.51 5.16
C VAL A 125 -6.54 3.36 4.22
N LEU A 126 -7.58 2.64 4.64
CA LEU A 126 -8.82 2.50 3.86
C LEU A 126 -9.45 3.85 3.52
N LYS A 127 -9.51 4.78 4.49
CA LYS A 127 -10.03 6.12 4.31
C LYS A 127 -9.16 6.98 3.39
N ARG A 128 -7.83 6.95 3.57
CA ARG A 128 -6.87 7.68 2.73
C ARG A 128 -7.01 7.28 1.27
N HIS A 129 -7.23 5.99 1.01
CA HIS A 129 -7.34 5.45 -0.35
C HIS A 129 -8.75 5.56 -0.94
N SER A 130 -9.72 6.19 -0.27
CA SER A 130 -11.13 6.23 -0.71
C SER A 130 -11.31 6.83 -2.10
N HIS A 131 -10.62 7.91 -2.42
CA HIS A 131 -10.76 8.68 -3.67
C HIS A 131 -9.71 8.38 -4.75
N VAL A 132 -8.95 7.29 -4.60
CA VAL A 132 -7.87 6.93 -5.54
C VAL A 132 -8.35 6.80 -6.98
N VAL A 133 -9.55 6.29 -7.21
CA VAL A 133 -10.08 6.08 -8.57
C VAL A 133 -10.38 7.43 -9.22
N GLU A 134 -11.11 8.28 -8.50
CA GLU A 134 -11.50 9.61 -8.95
C GLU A 134 -10.28 10.49 -9.19
N THR A 135 -9.34 10.52 -8.24
CA THR A 135 -8.10 11.29 -8.37
C THR A 135 -7.22 10.73 -9.49
N MET A 136 -7.17 9.41 -9.71
CA MET A 136 -6.40 8.89 -10.83
C MET A 136 -7.05 9.25 -12.19
N ALA A 137 -8.39 9.24 -12.25
CA ALA A 137 -9.11 9.69 -13.44
C ALA A 137 -8.82 11.18 -13.75
N GLU A 138 -8.79 12.03 -12.73
CA GLU A 138 -8.37 13.43 -12.87
C GLU A 138 -6.95 13.55 -13.44
N GLY A 139 -6.01 12.73 -12.98
CA GLY A 139 -4.63 12.74 -13.51
C GLY A 139 -4.54 12.39 -15.00
N LEU A 140 -5.44 11.55 -15.51
CA LEU A 140 -5.53 11.26 -16.94
C LEU A 140 -6.15 12.40 -17.75
N ILE A 141 -7.10 13.13 -17.16
CA ILE A 141 -7.66 14.35 -17.74
C ILE A 141 -6.57 15.44 -17.82
N GLU A 142 -5.83 15.64 -16.72
CA GLU A 142 -4.69 16.57 -16.67
C GLU A 142 -3.65 16.24 -17.76
N LEU A 143 -3.32 14.97 -17.93
CA LEU A 143 -2.39 14.51 -18.98
C LEU A 143 -2.93 14.83 -20.37
N LYS A 144 -4.20 14.47 -20.63
CA LYS A 144 -4.84 14.67 -21.93
C LYS A 144 -4.89 16.14 -22.32
N ASP A 145 -5.24 17.02 -21.38
CA ASP A 145 -5.36 18.45 -21.64
C ASP A 145 -3.99 19.12 -21.86
N ALA A 146 -2.95 18.65 -21.17
CA ALA A 146 -1.62 19.24 -21.24
C ALA A 146 -0.74 18.71 -22.39
N HIS A 147 -0.84 17.42 -22.73
CA HIS A 147 0.08 16.74 -23.65
C HIS A 147 -0.62 15.91 -24.75
N GLY A 148 -1.94 15.69 -24.64
CA GLY A 148 -2.62 14.66 -25.42
C GLY A 148 -2.24 13.25 -24.99
N ILE A 149 -2.83 12.23 -25.62
CA ILE A 149 -2.52 10.82 -25.37
C ILE A 149 -2.38 10.12 -26.74
N ASP A 150 -1.19 9.62 -27.06
CA ASP A 150 -0.96 8.80 -28.25
C ASP A 150 -1.28 7.32 -28.00
N ILE A 151 -1.40 6.53 -29.08
CA ILE A 151 -1.82 5.12 -29.02
C ILE A 151 -0.86 4.24 -28.19
N ALA A 152 0.45 4.50 -28.22
CA ALA A 152 1.41 3.71 -27.46
C ALA A 152 1.31 4.02 -25.96
N SER A 153 1.18 5.31 -25.61
CA SER A 153 0.93 5.76 -24.24
C SER A 153 -0.41 5.25 -23.70
N GLU A 154 -1.46 5.24 -24.51
CA GLU A 154 -2.78 4.72 -24.13
C GLU A 154 -2.72 3.24 -23.71
N ARG A 155 -2.04 2.40 -24.49
CA ARG A 155 -1.90 0.97 -24.19
C ARG A 155 -1.10 0.71 -22.90
N SER A 156 -0.02 1.45 -22.69
CA SER A 156 0.81 1.28 -21.48
C SER A 156 0.08 1.77 -20.23
N ILE A 157 -0.65 2.89 -20.33
CA ILE A 157 -1.51 3.41 -19.26
C ILE A 157 -2.62 2.42 -18.95
N GLN A 158 -3.33 1.90 -19.96
CA GLN A 158 -4.41 0.92 -19.74
C GLN A 158 -3.89 -0.34 -19.03
N TYR A 159 -2.77 -0.89 -19.48
CA TYR A 159 -2.13 -2.05 -18.85
C TYR A 159 -1.81 -1.80 -17.37
N PHE A 160 -1.29 -0.62 -17.04
CA PHE A 160 -1.07 -0.20 -15.67
C PHE A 160 -2.38 -0.12 -14.88
N LEU A 161 -3.41 0.55 -15.41
CA LEU A 161 -4.67 0.78 -14.70
C LEU A 161 -5.36 -0.55 -14.34
N ASP A 162 -5.35 -1.53 -15.24
CA ASP A 162 -5.92 -2.85 -14.99
C ASP A 162 -5.26 -3.51 -13.77
N ARG A 163 -3.93 -3.49 -13.71
CA ARG A 163 -3.14 -4.06 -12.61
C ARG A 163 -3.31 -3.27 -11.32
N PHE A 164 -3.29 -1.94 -11.43
CA PHE A 164 -3.47 -1.01 -10.33
C PHE A 164 -4.80 -1.20 -9.61
N TYR A 165 -5.90 -1.29 -10.37
CA TYR A 165 -7.22 -1.44 -9.77
C TYR A 165 -7.46 -2.86 -9.23
N ILE A 166 -6.95 -3.92 -9.87
CA ILE A 166 -7.02 -5.28 -9.33
C ILE A 166 -6.24 -5.36 -8.00
N ASN A 167 -5.03 -4.81 -7.96
CA ASN A 167 -4.22 -4.77 -6.74
C ASN A 167 -4.94 -4.00 -5.62
N ARG A 168 -5.50 -2.83 -5.92
CA ARG A 168 -6.27 -2.02 -4.95
C ARG A 168 -7.50 -2.75 -4.43
N ILE A 169 -8.27 -3.42 -5.30
CA ILE A 169 -9.41 -4.25 -4.88
C ILE A 169 -8.95 -5.32 -3.91
N SER A 170 -7.82 -5.97 -4.21
CA SER A 170 -7.27 -7.03 -3.38
C SER A 170 -6.76 -6.51 -2.03
N ILE A 171 -6.10 -5.34 -1.99
CA ILE A 171 -5.70 -4.68 -0.73
C ILE A 171 -6.94 -4.33 0.12
N ARG A 172 -7.97 -3.73 -0.48
CA ARG A 172 -9.22 -3.39 0.21
C ARG A 172 -9.94 -4.63 0.74
N MET A 173 -9.95 -5.72 -0.03
CA MET A 173 -10.49 -7.01 0.41
C MET A 173 -9.80 -7.48 1.67
N LEU A 174 -8.47 -7.52 1.68
CA LEU A 174 -7.69 -7.97 2.83
C LEU A 174 -7.92 -7.11 4.09
N MET A 175 -7.95 -5.77 3.94
CA MET A 175 -8.17 -4.87 5.07
C MET A 175 -9.59 -4.93 5.62
N ASN A 176 -10.60 -5.18 4.79
CA ASN A 176 -12.00 -5.31 5.24
C ASN A 176 -12.34 -6.66 5.87
N GLN A 177 -11.53 -7.70 5.64
CA GLN A 177 -11.72 -9.04 6.21
C GLN A 177 -10.99 -9.22 7.55
N HIS A 178 -10.12 -8.28 7.93
CA HIS A 178 -9.49 -8.22 9.26
C HIS A 178 -10.52 -7.76 10.30
#